data_AF-A0A960H615-F1
#
_entry.id   AF-A0A960H615-F1
#
_cell.length_a   1.000
_cell.length_b   1.000
_cell.length_c   1.000
_cell.angle_alpha   90.00
_cell.angle_beta   90.00
_cell.angle_gamma   90.00
#
_symmetry.space_group_name_H-M   'P 1'
#
loop_
_entity.id
_entity.type
_entity.pdbx_description
1 polymer ?
#
loop_
_entity_poly.entity_id
_entity_poly.type
_entity_poly.pdbx_seq_one_letter_code
_entity_poly.pdbx_strand_id
1 'polypeptide(L)'
;MSHYKSNVRDQVFNLFEVLGLDKALGQGEYSEFDADTVREMLTESARLAEGPIAASYVEGDRNPPVFDPETHTVSLPENFKKSVQAF
;
A
#
# COMPACT_ATOMS: atom_id res chain seq x y z
N MET A 1 11.21 -0.06 11.06
CA MET A 1 11.05 -1.32 10.29
C MET A 1 9.93 -2.13 10.93
N SER A 2 9.01 -2.63 10.12
CA SER A 2 7.84 -3.43 10.54
C SER A 2 7.98 -4.90 10.11
N HIS A 3 6.91 -5.69 10.22
CA HIS A 3 6.88 -7.09 9.79
C HIS A 3 6.87 -7.23 8.25
N TYR A 4 6.39 -6.23 7.52
CA TYR A 4 6.33 -6.25 6.06
C TYR A 4 7.70 -5.88 5.47
N LYS A 5 8.12 -6.64 4.46
CA LYS A 5 9.40 -6.45 3.74
C LYS A 5 9.07 -6.37 2.27
N SER A 6 9.09 -5.16 1.70
CA SER A 6 8.77 -4.97 0.28
C SER A 6 9.89 -5.47 -0.64
N ASN A 7 9.54 -5.73 -1.90
CA ASN A 7 10.50 -6.05 -2.97
C ASN A 7 10.22 -5.20 -4.22
N VAL A 8 10.28 -3.88 -4.07
CA VAL A 8 10.08 -2.92 -5.17
C VAL A 8 11.06 -3.18 -6.31
N ARG A 9 12.29 -3.64 -6.01
CA ARG A 9 13.31 -3.92 -7.02
C ARG A 9 12.84 -4.95 -8.04
N ASP A 10 12.17 -6.00 -7.59
CA ASP A 10 11.67 -7.07 -8.47
C ASP A 10 10.42 -6.65 -9.25
N GLN A 11 9.57 -5.79 -8.67
CA GLN A 11 8.47 -5.17 -9.40
C GLN A 11 8.99 -4.28 -10.53
N VAL A 12 9.98 -3.43 -10.26
CA VAL A 12 10.63 -2.57 -11.25
C VAL A 12 11.33 -3.41 -12.33
N PHE A 13 11.99 -4.50 -11.95
CA PHE A 13 12.58 -5.44 -12.90
C PHE A 13 11.54 -5.97 -13.88
N ASN A 14 10.43 -6.53 -13.38
CA ASN A 14 9.40 -7.09 -14.24
C ASN A 14 8.72 -6.02 -15.11
N LEU A 15 8.32 -4.89 -14.53
CA LEU A 15 7.58 -3.85 -15.26
C LEU A 15 8.42 -3.20 -16.36
N PHE A 16 9.68 -2.90 -16.09
CA PHE A 16 10.51 -2.11 -17.02
C PHE A 16 11.47 -2.96 -17.83
N GLU A 17 12.13 -3.94 -17.22
CA GLU A 17 13.19 -4.72 -17.88
C GLU A 17 12.61 -5.92 -18.65
N VAL A 18 11.52 -6.52 -18.17
CA VAL A 18 10.86 -7.66 -18.81
C VAL A 18 9.72 -7.23 -19.73
N LEU A 19 8.79 -6.42 -19.20
CA LEU A 19 7.54 -6.07 -19.89
C LEU A 19 7.63 -4.79 -20.72
N GLY A 20 8.62 -3.92 -20.46
CA GLY A 20 8.82 -2.67 -21.20
C GLY A 20 7.69 -1.66 -21.03
N LEU A 21 7.15 -1.53 -19.80
CA LEU A 21 6.06 -0.60 -19.46
C LEU A 21 6.37 0.86 -19.83
N ASP A 22 7.63 1.26 -19.74
CA ASP A 22 8.12 2.59 -20.12
C ASP A 22 7.72 3.01 -21.53
N LYS A 23 7.54 2.06 -22.46
CA LYS A 23 7.11 2.34 -23.83
C LYS A 23 5.67 2.83 -23.95
N ALA A 24 4.83 2.55 -22.94
CA ALA A 24 3.44 2.99 -22.88
C ALA A 24 3.27 4.31 -22.10
N LEU A 25 4.22 4.64 -21.23
CA LEU A 25 4.20 5.87 -20.43
C LEU A 25 4.47 7.10 -21.31
N GLY A 26 3.90 8.25 -20.93
CA GLY A 26 4.00 9.49 -21.69
C GLY A 26 3.17 9.53 -22.99
N GLN A 27 2.28 8.55 -23.19
CA GLN A 27 1.44 8.44 -24.39
C GLN A 27 -0.03 8.13 -24.03
N GLY A 28 -0.95 8.58 -24.88
CA GLY A 28 -2.37 8.23 -24.77
C GLY A 28 -2.95 8.56 -23.40
N GLU A 29 -3.65 7.59 -22.79
CA GLU A 29 -4.25 7.71 -21.45
C GLU A 29 -3.20 7.82 -20.33
N TYR A 30 -1.93 7.53 -20.61
CA TYR A 30 -0.82 7.60 -19.65
C TYR A 30 0.12 8.77 -19.92
N SER A 31 -0.34 9.81 -20.62
CA SER A 31 0.48 10.97 -20.99
C SER A 31 1.04 11.75 -19.81
N GLU A 32 0.41 11.65 -18.64
CA GLU A 32 0.82 12.34 -17.41
C GLU A 32 1.86 11.57 -16.58
N PHE A 33 2.18 10.33 -16.96
CA PHE A 33 3.10 9.48 -16.21
C PHE A 33 4.36 9.22 -17.02
N ASP A 34 5.51 9.45 -16.40
CA ASP A 34 6.81 8.96 -16.88
C ASP A 34 7.33 7.82 -16.00
N ALA A 35 8.39 7.16 -16.47
CA ALA A 35 8.93 5.98 -15.80
C ALA A 35 9.49 6.29 -14.41
N ASP A 36 10.02 7.49 -14.19
CA ASP A 36 10.61 7.87 -12.90
C ASP A 36 9.51 8.17 -11.88
N THR A 37 8.46 8.87 -12.29
CA THR A 37 7.25 9.09 -11.49
C THR A 37 6.64 7.77 -11.03
N VAL A 38 6.52 6.78 -11.92
CA VAL A 38 5.98 5.45 -11.55
C VAL A 38 6.91 4.73 -10.56
N ARG A 39 8.23 4.83 -10.70
CA ARG A 39 9.18 4.23 -9.74
C ARG A 39 9.09 4.89 -8.37
N GLU A 40 8.91 6.21 -8.33
CA GLU A 40 8.70 6.97 -7.09
C GLU A 40 7.39 6.55 -6.43
N MET A 41 6.29 6.43 -7.18
CA MET A 41 5.01 5.94 -6.66
C MET A 41 5.13 4.54 -6.03
N LEU A 42 5.85 3.62 -6.68
CA LEU A 42 6.09 2.27 -6.12
C LEU A 42 6.90 2.34 -4.82
N THR A 43 7.91 3.21 -4.77
CA THR A 43 8.77 3.39 -3.59
C THR A 43 7.99 4.01 -2.43
N GLU A 44 7.20 5.04 -2.69
CA GLU A 44 6.35 5.68 -1.67
C GLU A 44 5.25 4.75 -1.18
N SER A 45 4.64 3.97 -2.07
CA SER A 45 3.67 2.94 -1.70
C SER A 45 4.30 1.88 -0.79
N ALA A 46 5.53 1.46 -1.08
CA ALA A 46 6.27 0.54 -0.22
C ALA A 46 6.60 1.16 1.14
N ARG A 47 7.02 2.42 1.19
CA ARG A 47 7.29 3.15 2.44
C ARG A 47 6.02 3.26 3.31
N LEU A 48 4.88 3.54 2.69
CA LEU A 48 3.59 3.60 3.38
C LEU A 48 3.15 2.22 3.90
N ALA A 49 3.32 1.18 3.09
CA ALA A 49 3.03 -0.20 3.45
C ALA A 49 3.90 -0.69 4.60
N GLU A 50 5.21 -0.44 4.56
CA GLU A 50 6.17 -0.84 5.59
C GLU A 50 6.07 -0.01 6.87
N GLY A 51 5.51 1.21 6.79
CA GLY A 51 5.37 2.13 7.91
C GLY A 51 3.98 2.08 8.54
N PRO A 52 3.15 3.11 8.33
CA PRO A 52 1.87 3.28 9.02
C PRO A 52 0.87 2.14 8.75
N ILE A 53 0.90 1.50 7.58
CA ILE A 53 -0.04 0.40 7.29
C ILE A 53 0.34 -0.85 8.10
N ALA A 54 1.59 -1.32 8.01
CA ALA A 54 2.05 -2.49 8.76
C ALA A 54 2.06 -2.29 10.29
N ALA A 55 2.00 -1.04 10.77
CA ALA A 55 2.02 -0.73 12.20
C ALA A 55 0.83 -1.36 12.97
N SER A 56 -0.35 -1.48 12.37
CA SER A 56 -1.54 -2.04 13.03
C SER A 56 -1.74 -3.54 12.79
N TYR A 57 -0.86 -4.21 12.05
CA TYR A 57 -1.04 -5.62 11.67
C TYR A 57 -1.21 -6.55 12.87
N VAL A 58 -0.30 -6.47 13.84
CA VAL A 58 -0.38 -7.30 15.06
C VAL A 58 -1.55 -6.85 15.94
N GLU A 59 -1.80 -5.54 16.03
CA GLU A 59 -2.88 -5.02 16.87
C GLU A 59 -4.26 -5.45 16.38
N GLY A 60 -4.51 -5.39 15.07
CA GLY A 60 -5.78 -5.81 14.47
C GLY A 60 -6.08 -7.30 14.67
N ASP A 61 -5.05 -8.14 14.72
CA ASP A 61 -5.16 -9.57 15.02
C ASP A 61 -5.37 -9.85 16.51
N ARG A 62 -4.62 -9.16 17.39
CA ARG A 62 -4.68 -9.37 18.85
C ARG A 62 -5.85 -8.67 19.54
N ASN A 63 -6.39 -7.64 18.91
CA ASN A 63 -7.58 -6.91 19.35
C ASN A 63 -8.59 -6.91 18.18
N PRO A 64 -9.30 -8.02 17.94
CA PRO A 64 -10.17 -8.13 16.78
C PRO A 64 -11.38 -7.18 16.89
N PRO A 65 -12.07 -6.94 15.76
CA PRO A 65 -13.32 -6.19 15.76
C PRO A 65 -14.37 -6.80 16.72
N VAL A 66 -15.15 -5.93 17.35
CA VAL A 66 -16.24 -6.33 18.26
C VAL A 66 -17.57 -5.86 17.67
N PHE A 67 -18.50 -6.80 17.50
CA PHE A 67 -19.86 -6.52 17.05
C PHE A 67 -20.78 -6.19 18.23
N ASP A 68 -21.59 -5.14 18.07
CA ASP A 68 -22.67 -4.77 18.98
C ASP A 68 -24.02 -5.14 18.34
N PRO A 69 -24.75 -6.13 18.90
CA PRO A 69 -26.03 -6.58 18.36
C PRO A 69 -27.18 -5.61 18.59
N GLU A 70 -27.08 -4.68 19.54
CA GLU A 70 -28.15 -3.70 19.81
C GLU A 70 -28.12 -2.61 18.74
N THR A 71 -26.94 -2.06 18.47
CA THR A 71 -26.75 -1.00 17.48
C THR A 71 -26.50 -1.51 16.07
N HIS A 72 -26.25 -2.81 15.90
CA HIS A 72 -25.83 -3.44 14.65
C HIS A 72 -24.56 -2.82 14.07
N THR A 73 -23.60 -2.48 14.93
CA THR A 73 -22.33 -1.84 14.53
C THR A 73 -21.12 -2.69 14.91
N VAL A 74 -19.97 -2.39 14.30
CA VAL A 74 -18.69 -3.04 14.59
C VAL A 74 -17.67 -1.98 15.03
N SER A 75 -17.02 -2.23 16.16
CA SER A 75 -15.91 -1.41 16.65
C SER A 75 -14.57 -1.96 16.16
N LEU A 76 -13.74 -1.10 15.57
CA LEU A 76 -12.40 -1.43 15.10
C LEU A 76 -11.32 -0.80 16.01
N PRO A 77 -10.15 -1.42 16.16
CA PRO A 77 -9.02 -0.83 16.89
C PRO A 77 -8.62 0.53 16.33
N GLU A 78 -8.28 1.47 17.22
CA GLU A 78 -7.95 2.84 16.82
C GLU A 78 -6.73 2.91 15.91
N ASN A 79 -5.68 2.12 16.17
CA ASN A 79 -4.50 2.18 15.31
C ASN A 79 -4.75 1.50 13.96
N PHE A 80 -5.67 0.53 13.87
CA PHE A 80 -6.10 0.02 12.58
C PHE A 80 -6.81 1.11 11.75
N LYS A 81 -7.71 1.88 12.36
CA LYS A 81 -8.34 3.03 11.70
C LYS A 81 -7.32 4.09 11.25
N LYS A 82 -6.29 4.36 12.07
CA LYS A 82 -5.19 5.26 11.68
C LYS A 82 -4.41 4.74 10.47
N SER A 83 -4.13 3.43 10.41
CA SER A 83 -3.49 2.82 9.24
C SER A 83 -4.33 3.00 7.97
N VAL A 84 -5.66 2.85 8.05
CA VAL A 84 -6.57 3.09 6.91
C VAL A 84 -6.57 4.55 6.49
N GLN A 85 -6.56 5.50 7.42
CA GLN A 85 -6.55 6.94 7.12
C GLN A 85 -5.22 7.45 6.53
N ALA A 86 -4.13 6.70 6.71
CA ALA A 86 -2.84 7.04 6.14
C ALA A 86 -2.71 6.67 4.65
N PHE A 87 -3.62 5.82 4.15
CA PHE A 87 -3.73 5.40 2.75
C PHE A 87 -4.71 6.31 2.00
#